data_AF-A0A0Q9MU88-F1
#
_entry.id   AF-A0A0Q9MU88-F1
#
_cell.length_a   1.000
_cell.length_b   1.000
_cell.length_c   1.000
_cell.angle_alpha   90.00
_cell.angle_beta   90.00
_cell.angle_gamma   90.00
#
_symmetry.space_group_name_H-M   'P 1'
#
loop_
_entity.id
_entity.type
_entity.pdbx_description
1 polymer ?
#
loop_
_entity_poly.entity_id
_entity_poly.type
_entity_poly.pdbx_seq_one_letter_code
_entity_poly.pdbx_strand_id
1 'polypeptide(L)'
;MNLIHYYREQFLELKSQFEPNWEEEPFFQYGFRWNAFTTNMYREFFQMSQMQNEPLCLMYAIELPEKYKNTNISEVVKSVSSSYELSMYYFSDKILLTSCISIENLQQTSLGFLNQARGEIIDIVFSAIQLKEV
;
A
#
# COMPACT_ATOMS: atom_id res chain seq x y z
N MET A 1 -5.53 -24.05 -10.18
CA MET A 1 -5.58 -23.16 -9.00
C MET A 1 -5.27 -21.76 -9.49
N ASN A 2 -6.13 -20.78 -9.23
CA ASN A 2 -5.90 -19.40 -9.67
C ASN A 2 -4.89 -18.74 -8.72
N LEU A 3 -3.81 -18.16 -9.26
CA LEU A 3 -2.64 -17.68 -8.51
C LEU A 3 -3.03 -16.65 -7.44
N ILE A 4 -3.95 -15.75 -7.76
CA ILE A 4 -4.45 -14.75 -6.82
C ILE A 4 -5.12 -15.37 -5.58
N HIS A 5 -5.83 -16.49 -5.74
CA HIS A 5 -6.45 -17.19 -4.61
C HIS A 5 -5.40 -17.88 -3.73
N TYR A 6 -4.32 -18.41 -4.32
CA TYR A 6 -3.22 -18.98 -3.55
C TYR A 6 -2.58 -17.92 -2.63
N TYR A 7 -2.26 -16.75 -3.16
CA TYR A 7 -1.69 -15.66 -2.35
C TYR A 7 -2.68 -15.10 -1.34
N ARG A 8 -3.98 -15.06 -1.67
CA ARG A 8 -5.04 -14.70 -0.72
C ARG A 8 -5.05 -15.65 0.48
N GLU A 9 -5.10 -16.96 0.26
CA GLU A 9 -5.15 -17.92 1.37
C GLU A 9 -3.90 -17.83 2.26
N GLN A 10 -2.71 -17.69 1.65
CA GLN A 10 -1.49 -17.43 2.42
C GLN A 10 -1.55 -16.12 3.23
N PHE A 11 -2.12 -15.07 2.65
CA PHE A 11 -2.30 -13.81 3.36
C PHE A 11 -3.28 -13.95 4.53
N LEU A 12 -4.40 -14.65 4.34
CA LEU A 12 -5.39 -14.88 5.39
C LEU A 12 -4.82 -15.69 6.55
N GLU A 13 -4.04 -16.73 6.25
CA GLU A 13 -3.35 -17.52 7.27
C GLU A 13 -2.38 -16.66 8.08
N LEU A 14 -1.47 -15.95 7.41
CA LEU A 14 -0.44 -15.15 8.07
C LEU A 14 -1.03 -13.94 8.82
N LYS A 15 -1.99 -13.22 8.22
CA LYS A 15 -2.62 -12.06 8.88
C LYS A 15 -3.34 -12.50 10.16
N SER A 16 -3.96 -13.68 10.19
CA SER A 16 -4.66 -14.15 11.38
C SER A 16 -3.74 -14.32 12.60
N GLN A 17 -2.46 -14.61 12.35
CA GLN A 17 -1.45 -14.82 13.40
C GLN A 17 -0.74 -13.51 13.79
N PHE A 18 -0.44 -12.65 12.82
CA PHE A 18 0.43 -11.48 13.03
C PHE A 18 -0.29 -10.13 12.96
N GLU A 19 -1.31 -9.99 12.11
CA GLU A 19 -2.04 -8.73 11.88
C GLU A 19 -3.56 -8.96 11.74
N PRO A 20 -4.27 -9.28 12.84
CA PRO A 20 -5.67 -9.70 12.76
C PRO A 20 -6.64 -8.57 12.36
N ASN A 21 -6.19 -7.31 12.38
CA ASN A 21 -7.03 -6.12 12.20
C ASN A 21 -7.33 -5.77 10.73
N TRP A 22 -6.84 -6.56 9.77
CA TRP A 22 -7.16 -6.38 8.36
C TRP A 22 -8.52 -7.00 8.02
N GLU A 23 -9.45 -6.15 7.57
CA GLU A 23 -10.80 -6.51 7.18
C GLU A 23 -10.93 -6.54 5.65
N GLU A 24 -11.45 -7.64 5.11
CA GLU A 24 -11.64 -7.80 3.67
C GLU A 24 -12.85 -7.01 3.18
N GLU A 25 -12.72 -6.34 2.04
CA GLU A 25 -13.79 -5.62 1.36
C GLU A 25 -14.57 -6.58 0.44
N PRO A 26 -15.81 -6.98 0.78
CA PRO A 26 -16.49 -8.09 0.10
C PRO A 26 -16.86 -7.84 -1.37
N PHE A 27 -16.93 -6.56 -1.79
CA PHE A 27 -17.45 -6.15 -3.10
C PHE A 27 -16.38 -5.52 -4.01
N PHE A 28 -15.09 -5.73 -3.70
CA PHE A 28 -14.02 -5.22 -4.55
C PHE A 28 -13.95 -6.01 -5.87
N GLN A 29 -14.12 -5.31 -6.99
CA GLN A 29 -14.34 -5.95 -8.30
C GLN A 29 -13.05 -6.41 -9.00
N TYR A 30 -11.89 -5.92 -8.56
CA TYR A 30 -10.61 -6.10 -9.28
C TYR A 30 -9.68 -7.14 -8.63
N GLY A 31 -10.20 -7.93 -7.70
CA GLY A 31 -9.44 -8.95 -6.97
C GLY A 31 -9.84 -8.96 -5.50
N PHE A 32 -8.86 -8.88 -4.60
CA PHE A 32 -9.10 -8.83 -3.16
C PHE A 32 -8.50 -7.56 -2.58
N ARG A 33 -9.22 -6.97 -1.62
CA ARG A 33 -8.75 -5.79 -0.90
C ARG A 33 -9.06 -5.93 0.58
N TRP A 34 -8.12 -5.53 1.39
CA TRP A 34 -8.26 -5.41 2.83
C TRP A 34 -8.02 -3.96 3.23
N ASN A 35 -8.74 -3.56 4.27
CA ASN A 35 -8.62 -2.26 4.90
C ASN A 35 -8.16 -2.47 6.33
N ALA A 36 -7.27 -1.59 6.80
CA ALA A 36 -6.96 -1.48 8.21
C ALA A 36 -7.16 -0.03 8.66
N PHE A 37 -7.82 0.14 9.80
CA PHE A 37 -7.93 1.41 10.49
C PHE A 37 -6.89 1.42 11.61
N THR A 38 -5.78 2.13 11.40
CA THR A 38 -4.90 2.51 12.51
C THR A 38 -5.52 3.68 13.27
N THR A 39 -5.04 3.92 14.48
CA THR A 39 -5.62 4.78 15.54
C THR A 39 -5.73 6.29 15.20
N ASN A 40 -6.45 6.61 14.12
CA ASN A 40 -6.95 7.93 13.68
C ASN A 40 -6.03 8.82 12.81
N MET A 41 -4.93 8.32 12.22
CA MET A 41 -4.05 9.19 11.41
C MET A 41 -4.09 8.96 9.90
N TYR A 42 -4.22 7.72 9.45
CA TYR A 42 -4.25 7.38 8.03
C TYR A 42 -5.03 6.08 7.84
N ARG A 43 -5.64 5.93 6.66
CA ARG A 43 -6.32 4.69 6.27
C ARG A 43 -5.37 3.85 5.43
N GLU A 44 -5.24 2.58 5.78
CA GLU A 44 -4.39 1.64 5.05
C GLU A 44 -5.23 0.72 4.15
N PHE A 45 -4.65 0.39 3.01
CA PHE A 45 -5.22 -0.56 2.06
C PHE A 45 -4.14 -1.55 1.65
N PHE A 46 -4.54 -2.81 1.58
CA PHE A 46 -3.75 -3.83 0.93
C PHE A 46 -4.62 -4.47 -0.13
N GLN A 47 -4.13 -4.60 -1.36
CA GLN A 47 -4.88 -5.24 -2.44
C GLN A 47 -4.04 -6.22 -3.23
N MET A 48 -4.71 -7.24 -3.73
CA MET A 48 -4.24 -8.16 -4.75
C MET A 48 -5.14 -7.97 -5.96
N SER A 49 -4.57 -7.59 -7.09
CA SER A 49 -5.34 -7.35 -8.30
C SER A 49 -4.71 -8.03 -9.50
N GLN A 50 -5.55 -8.59 -10.36
CA GLN A 50 -5.11 -9.21 -11.62
C GLN A 50 -6.06 -8.78 -12.73
N MET A 51 -5.57 -7.92 -13.63
CA MET A 51 -6.30 -7.53 -14.83
C MET A 51 -6.07 -8.56 -15.95
N GLN A 52 -6.94 -8.54 -16.96
CA GLN A 52 -6.83 -9.47 -18.09
C GLN A 52 -5.50 -9.21 -18.84
N ASN A 53 -4.68 -10.26 -18.96
CA ASN A 53 -3.33 -10.24 -19.56
C ASN A 53 -2.26 -9.44 -18.78
N GLU A 54 -2.52 -9.07 -17.53
CA GLU A 54 -1.52 -8.46 -16.64
C GLU A 54 -1.10 -9.48 -15.56
N PRO A 55 0.15 -9.41 -15.06
CA PRO A 55 0.55 -10.22 -13.92
C PRO A 55 -0.27 -9.85 -12.69
N LEU A 56 -0.37 -10.78 -11.74
CA LEU A 56 -0.91 -10.50 -10.42
C LEU A 56 -0.02 -9.45 -9.73
N CYS A 57 -0.62 -8.37 -9.26
CA CYS A 57 0.10 -7.33 -8.51
C CYS A 57 -0.40 -7.26 -7.08
N LEU A 58 0.54 -7.02 -6.16
CA LEU A 58 0.28 -6.63 -4.79
C LEU A 58 0.46 -5.13 -4.65
N MET A 59 -0.45 -4.46 -3.97
CA MET A 59 -0.31 -3.04 -3.69
C MET A 59 -0.67 -2.75 -2.24
N TYR A 60 0.21 -2.03 -1.56
CA TYR A 60 -0.07 -1.38 -0.29
C TYR A 60 -0.27 0.11 -0.52
N ALA A 61 -1.23 0.72 0.18
CA ALA A 61 -1.49 2.14 0.07
C ALA A 61 -1.89 2.76 1.39
N ILE A 62 -1.56 4.05 1.54
CA ILE A 62 -2.08 4.89 2.63
C ILE A 62 -2.76 6.13 2.07
N GLU A 63 -3.85 6.51 2.73
CA GLU A 63 -4.49 7.81 2.55
C GLU A 63 -3.95 8.80 3.58
N LEU A 64 -3.37 9.89 3.07
CA LEU A 64 -2.89 11.01 3.85
C LEU A 64 -3.83 12.20 3.74
N PRO A 65 -4.08 12.92 4.83
CA PRO A 65 -4.93 14.12 4.82
C PRO A 65 -4.31 15.24 3.97
N GLU A 66 -5.16 16.15 3.50
CA GLU A 66 -4.79 17.29 2.65
C GLU A 66 -3.57 18.10 3.12
N LYS A 67 -3.35 18.22 4.43
CA LYS A 67 -2.18 18.95 4.99
C LYS A 67 -0.83 18.50 4.40
N TYR A 68 -0.71 17.24 3.99
CA TYR A 68 0.52 16.71 3.37
C TYR A 68 0.77 17.25 1.95
N LYS A 69 -0.21 17.88 1.30
CA LYS A 69 0.01 18.56 0.01
C LYS A 69 0.92 19.77 0.14
N ASN A 70 0.98 20.38 1.33
CA ASN A 70 1.76 21.57 1.62
C ASN A 70 3.15 21.24 2.20
N THR A 71 3.57 19.96 2.16
CA THR A 71 4.89 19.53 2.61
C THR A 71 5.79 19.16 1.45
N ASN A 72 7.04 18.80 1.74
CA ASN A 72 8.01 18.30 0.77
C ASN A 72 7.78 16.83 0.32
N ILE A 73 6.62 16.23 0.60
CA ILE A 73 6.35 14.81 0.30
C ILE A 73 6.60 14.42 -1.16
N SER A 74 6.27 15.31 -2.10
CA SER A 74 6.50 15.10 -3.53
C SER A 74 7.97 14.98 -3.90
N GLU A 75 8.84 15.66 -3.16
CA GLU A 75 10.30 15.64 -3.39
C GLU A 75 10.90 14.38 -2.77
N VAL A 76 10.46 14.05 -1.55
CA VAL A 76 10.88 12.83 -0.85
C VAL A 76 10.57 11.59 -1.68
N VAL A 77 9.33 11.45 -2.18
CA VAL A 77 8.92 10.30 -3.01
C VAL A 77 9.77 10.17 -4.27
N LYS A 78 10.13 11.28 -4.92
CA LYS A 78 10.98 11.27 -6.13
C LYS A 78 12.44 10.89 -5.85
N SER A 79 12.91 11.12 -4.63
CA SER A 79 14.29 10.88 -4.24
C SER A 79 14.53 9.48 -3.65
N VAL A 80 13.47 8.79 -3.24
CA VAL A 80 13.56 7.45 -2.66
C VAL A 80 13.91 6.41 -3.71
N SER A 81 14.88 5.57 -3.38
CA SER A 81 15.17 4.33 -4.10
C SER A 81 14.39 3.20 -3.42
N SER A 82 13.34 2.70 -4.07
CA SER A 82 12.56 1.56 -3.61
C SER A 82 12.71 0.38 -4.58
N SER A 83 12.60 -0.84 -4.05
CA SER A 83 12.47 -2.06 -4.87
C SER A 83 11.03 -2.25 -5.39
N TYR A 84 10.12 -1.37 -4.99
CA TYR A 84 8.72 -1.34 -5.40
C TYR A 84 8.44 -0.14 -6.28
N GLU A 85 7.36 -0.24 -7.06
CA GLU A 85 6.84 0.89 -7.79
C GLU A 85 6.07 1.81 -6.83
N LEU A 86 6.71 2.92 -6.45
CA LEU A 86 6.09 3.96 -5.65
C LEU A 86 5.34 4.94 -6.54
N SER A 87 4.10 5.25 -6.17
CA SER A 87 3.27 6.24 -6.85
C SER A 87 2.55 7.13 -5.84
N MET A 88 2.27 8.36 -6.26
CA MET A 88 1.54 9.35 -5.46
C MET A 88 0.43 9.98 -6.29
N TYR A 89 -0.79 9.94 -5.76
CA TYR A 89 -1.97 10.49 -6.41
C TYR A 89 -2.56 11.63 -5.57
N TYR A 90 -2.91 12.72 -6.23
CA TYR A 90 -3.55 13.88 -5.60
C TYR A 90 -5.06 13.82 -5.81
N PHE A 91 -5.80 13.84 -4.70
CA PHE A 91 -7.25 14.00 -4.68
C PHE A 91 -7.62 15.37 -4.09
N SER A 92 -8.89 15.74 -4.17
CA SER A 92 -9.37 17.04 -3.66
C SER A 92 -9.09 17.24 -2.17
N ASP A 93 -9.19 16.20 -1.35
CA ASP A 93 -9.14 16.24 0.12
C ASP A 93 -8.01 15.41 0.73
N LYS A 94 -7.25 14.69 -0.11
CA LYS A 94 -6.24 13.73 0.34
C LYS A 94 -5.13 13.50 -0.68
N ILE A 95 -4.08 12.83 -0.22
CA ILE A 95 -3.06 12.20 -1.06
C ILE A 95 -3.16 10.68 -0.85
N LEU A 96 -3.00 9.91 -1.92
CA LEU A 96 -2.80 8.47 -1.83
C LEU A 96 -1.35 8.17 -2.18
N LEU A 97 -0.62 7.55 -1.26
CA LEU A 97 0.69 6.95 -1.54
C LEU A 97 0.50 5.46 -1.73
N THR A 98 1.07 4.92 -2.80
CA THR A 98 0.98 3.50 -3.12
C THR A 98 2.37 2.92 -3.34
N SER A 99 2.56 1.70 -2.90
CA SER A 99 3.70 0.85 -3.22
C SER A 99 3.18 -0.41 -3.88
N CYS A 100 3.69 -0.73 -5.06
CA CYS A 100 3.19 -1.84 -5.89
C CYS A 100 4.33 -2.77 -6.32
N ILE A 101 4.04 -4.06 -6.43
CA ILE A 101 4.94 -5.05 -7.01
C ILE A 101 4.17 -6.12 -7.77
N SER A 102 4.69 -6.51 -8.95
CA SER A 102 4.25 -7.73 -9.64
C SER A 102 4.71 -8.97 -8.86
N ILE A 103 3.86 -9.98 -8.79
CA ILE A 103 4.18 -11.25 -8.14
C ILE A 103 5.40 -11.95 -8.75
N GLU A 104 5.71 -11.65 -10.02
CA GLU A 104 6.88 -12.18 -10.73
C GLU A 104 8.20 -11.68 -10.11
N ASN A 105 8.17 -10.52 -9.47
CA ASN A 105 9.31 -9.91 -8.79
C ASN A 105 9.24 -10.06 -7.26
N LEU A 106 8.20 -10.72 -6.74
CA LEU A 106 8.00 -10.87 -5.31
C LEU A 106 8.95 -11.94 -4.73
N GLN A 107 9.88 -11.51 -3.89
CA GLN A 107 10.87 -12.39 -3.23
C GLN A 107 10.43 -12.89 -1.84
N GLN A 108 9.27 -12.45 -1.37
CA GLN A 108 8.78 -12.68 0.00
C GLN A 108 7.30 -13.06 0.02
N THR A 109 6.74 -13.30 1.21
CA THR A 109 5.29 -13.54 1.33
C THR A 109 4.50 -12.27 1.07
N SER A 110 3.20 -12.39 0.79
CA SER A 110 2.29 -11.24 0.66
C SER A 110 2.27 -10.37 1.93
N LEU A 111 2.31 -10.99 3.11
CA LEU A 111 2.45 -10.27 4.38
C LEU A 111 3.85 -9.63 4.53
N GLY A 112 4.91 -10.29 4.08
CA GLY A 112 6.26 -9.72 4.06
C GLY A 112 6.33 -8.45 3.21
N PHE A 113 5.73 -8.49 2.01
CA PHE A 113 5.57 -7.30 1.17
C PHE A 113 4.79 -6.20 1.87
N LEU A 114 3.63 -6.52 2.45
CA LEU A 114 2.83 -5.54 3.17
C LEU A 114 3.65 -4.82 4.25
N ASN A 115 4.40 -5.57 5.05
CA ASN A 115 5.19 -5.01 6.15
C ASN A 115 6.34 -4.13 5.66
N GLN A 116 7.07 -4.57 4.62
CA GLN A 116 8.17 -3.79 4.07
C GLN A 116 7.66 -2.53 3.36
N ALA A 117 6.63 -2.65 2.52
CA ALA A 117 6.01 -1.53 1.84
C ALA A 117 5.42 -0.51 2.83
N ARG A 118 4.82 -0.99 3.93
CA ARG A 118 4.37 -0.13 5.04
C ARG A 118 5.54 0.63 5.66
N GLY A 119 6.63 -0.05 6.00
CA GLY A 119 7.82 0.60 6.56
C GLY A 119 8.36 1.71 5.65
N GLU A 120 8.57 1.40 4.38
CA GLU A 120 9.08 2.37 3.39
C GLU A 120 8.15 3.60 3.25
N ILE A 121 6.85 3.39 3.16
CA ILE A 121 5.88 4.49 3.06
C ILE A 121 5.85 5.33 4.35
N ILE A 122 5.89 4.69 5.51
CA ILE A 122 5.90 5.41 6.79
C ILE A 122 7.17 6.28 6.90
N ASP A 123 8.32 5.76 6.51
CA ASP A 123 9.58 6.51 6.49
C ASP A 123 9.52 7.74 5.56
N ILE A 124 8.88 7.59 4.39
CA ILE A 124 8.59 8.71 3.49
C ILE A 124 7.73 9.76 4.20
N VAL A 125 6.63 9.34 4.82
CA VAL A 125 5.70 10.26 5.50
C VAL A 125 6.38 11.02 6.64
N PHE A 126 7.20 10.35 7.44
CA PHE A 126 7.97 11.00 8.51
C PHE A 126 9.03 11.95 7.97
N SER A 127 9.70 11.61 6.88
CA SER A 127 10.67 12.50 6.22
C SER A 127 9.99 13.71 5.59
N ALA A 128 8.71 13.57 5.23
CA ALA A 128 7.92 14.54 4.50
C ALA A 128 7.16 15.56 5.37
N ILE A 129 7.64 15.85 6.58
CA ILE A 129 6.98 16.80 7.51
C ILE A 129 7.50 18.24 7.40
N GLN A 130 8.47 18.51 6.52
CA GLN A 130 8.96 19.86 6.33
C GLN A 130 7.91 20.66 5.55
N LEU A 131 7.35 21.68 6.19
CA LEU A 131 6.45 22.62 5.54
C LEU A 131 7.24 23.37 4.46
N LYS A 132 6.66 23.51 3.27
CA LYS A 132 7.24 24.38 2.25
C LYS A 132 7.24 25.81 2.78
N GLU A 133 8.40 26.44 2.83
CA GLU A 133 8.48 27.89 3.00
C GLU A 133 7.78 28.52 1.79
N VAL A 134 6.75 29.32 2.05
CA VAL A 134 5.98 30.06 1.04
C VAL A 134 6.71 31.34 0.68
#